data_AF-A0A975CEW7-F1
#
_entry.id   AF-A0A975CEW7-F1
#
_cell.length_a   1.000
_cell.length_b   1.000
_cell.length_c   1.000
_cell.angle_alpha   90.00
_cell.angle_beta   90.00
_cell.angle_gamma   90.00
#
_symmetry.space_group_name_H-M   'P 1'
#
loop_
_entity.id
_entity.type
_entity.pdbx_description
1 polymer ?
#
loop_
_entity_poly.entity_id
_entity_poly.type
_entity_poly.pdbx_seq_one_letter_code
_entity_poly.pdbx_strand_id
1 'polypeptide(L)' 'MSALPEAIEEHPSIQDLLAAAKRACDHWGDSLAARRQMRQECLAVPPHLRAGLIQHFEESYP' A
#
# COMPACT_ATOMS: atom_id res chain seq x y z
N MET A 1 -24.58 12.81 -25.84
CA MET A 1 -23.88 11.70 -25.18
C MET A 1 -22.48 12.18 -24.84
N SER A 2 -22.30 12.78 -23.66
CA SER A 2 -20.98 13.25 -23.22
C SER A 2 -20.42 12.22 -22.26
N ALA A 3 -19.56 11.34 -22.75
CA ALA A 3 -18.68 10.56 -21.89
C ALA A 3 -17.56 11.52 -21.47
N LEU A 4 -17.66 12.02 -20.23
CA LEU A 4 -16.50 12.61 -19.57
C LEU A 4 -15.43 11.50 -19.49
N PRO A 5 -14.16 11.77 -19.83
CA PRO A 5 -13.11 10.82 -19.51
C PRO A 5 -13.09 10.71 -17.99
N GLU A 6 -13.53 9.57 -17.47
CA GLU A 6 -13.28 9.20 -16.07
C GLU A 6 -11.77 9.33 -15.91
N ALA A 7 -11.33 10.35 -15.18
CA ALA A 7 -9.96 10.44 -14.75
C ALA A 7 -9.69 9.10 -14.09
N ILE A 8 -8.86 8.29 -14.73
CA ILE A 8 -8.30 7.11 -14.12
C ILE A 8 -7.39 7.72 -13.06
N GLU A 9 -7.97 8.09 -11.92
CA GLU A 9 -7.18 8.46 -10.77
C GLU A 9 -6.35 7.22 -10.50
N GLU A 10 -5.06 7.30 -10.85
CA GLU A 10 -4.03 6.29 -10.59
C GLU A 10 -3.85 6.19 -9.07
N HIS A 11 -4.93 5.80 -8.38
CA HIS A 11 -4.89 5.48 -6.98
C HIS A 11 -3.98 4.27 -6.88
N PRO A 12 -2.88 4.38 -6.14
CA PRO A 12 -1.97 3.27 -6.01
C PRO A 12 -2.72 2.04 -5.53
N SER A 13 -2.45 0.94 -6.21
CA SER A 13 -3.19 -0.29 -6.00
C SER A 13 -2.87 -0.84 -4.62
N ILE A 14 -3.74 -1.73 -4.13
CA ILE A 14 -3.44 -2.48 -2.92
C ILE A 14 -2.16 -3.33 -3.07
N GLN A 15 -1.79 -3.71 -4.30
CA GLN A 15 -0.58 -4.47 -4.56
C GLN A 15 0.67 -3.62 -4.31
N ASP A 16 0.63 -2.34 -4.70
CA ASP A 16 1.72 -1.39 -4.48
C ASP A 16 1.94 -1.13 -2.99
N LEU A 17 0.84 -0.96 -2.23
CA LEU A 17 0.89 -0.82 -0.77
C LEU A 17 1.51 -2.06 -0.11
N LEU A 18 1.10 -3.25 -0.52
CA LEU A 18 1.65 -4.49 0.03
C LEU A 18 3.13 -4.69 -0.33
N ALA A 19 3.55 -4.25 -1.53
CA ALA A 19 4.95 -4.31 -1.94
C ALA A 19 5.83 -3.37 -1.11
N ALA A 20 5.37 -2.14 -0.86
CA ALA A 20 6.07 -1.17 -0.01
C ALA A 20 6.11 -1.64 1.46
N ALA A 21 4.98 -2.09 2.01
CA ALA A 21 4.90 -2.57 3.38
C ALA A 21 5.73 -3.85 3.63
N LYS A 22 5.94 -4.68 2.59
CA LYS A 22 6.84 -5.84 2.67
C LYS A 22 8.28 -5.41 2.98
N ARG A 23 8.75 -4.27 2.48
CA ARG A 23 10.09 -3.74 2.79
C ARG A 23 10.22 -3.42 4.28
N ALA A 24 9.18 -2.85 4.89
CA ALA A 24 9.12 -2.66 6.34
C ALA A 24 9.25 -3.99 7.08
N CYS A 25 8.47 -5.01 6.68
CA CYS A 25 8.56 -6.34 7.29
C CYS A 25 9.94 -7.00 7.12
N ASP A 26 10.60 -6.79 5.97
CA ASP A 26 11.95 -7.29 5.72
C ASP A 26 12.98 -6.56 6.61
N HIS A 27 12.84 -5.24 6.77
CA HIS A 27 13.69 -4.41 7.62
C HIS A 27 13.64 -4.82 9.10
N TRP A 28 12.44 -5.04 9.65
CA TRP A 28 12.25 -5.42 11.05
C TRP A 28 12.43 -6.92 11.33
N GLY A 29 12.64 -7.74 10.28
CA GLY A 29 12.73 -9.19 10.42
C GLY A 29 11.42 -9.84 10.85
N ASP A 30 10.30 -9.30 10.39
CA ASP A 30 8.97 -9.70 10.84
C ASP A 30 8.69 -11.19 10.60
N SER A 31 8.13 -11.81 11.65
CA SER A 31 7.64 -13.17 11.60
C SER A 31 6.50 -13.34 10.57
N LEU A 32 6.22 -14.58 10.18
CA LEU A 32 5.13 -14.87 9.26
C LEU A 32 3.76 -14.39 9.79
N ALA A 33 3.56 -14.39 11.10
CA ALA A 33 2.34 -13.89 11.73
C ALA A 33 2.21 -12.36 11.57
N ALA A 34 3.29 -11.61 11.83
CA ALA A 34 3.31 -10.16 11.66
C ALA A 34 3.08 -9.75 10.20
N ARG A 35 3.71 -10.45 9.24
CA ARG A 35 3.47 -10.23 7.80
C ARG A 35 2.01 -10.46 7.37
N ARG A 36 1.35 -11.46 7.96
CA ARG A 36 -0.07 -11.73 7.70
C ARG A 36 -0.96 -10.63 8.27
N GLN A 37 -0.66 -10.16 9.48
CA GLN A 37 -1.35 -9.05 10.12
C GLN A 37 -1.20 -7.75 9.32
N MET A 38 0.03 -7.38 8.95
CA MET A 38 0.30 -6.23 8.08
C MET A 38 -0.51 -6.28 6.78
N ARG A 39 -0.62 -7.46 6.13
CA ARG A 39 -1.43 -7.61 4.92
C ARG A 39 -2.92 -7.35 5.19
N GLN A 40 -3.46 -7.81 6.32
CA GLN A 40 -4.85 -7.54 6.70
C GLN A 40 -5.08 -6.06 6.96
N GLU A 41 -4.13 -5.40 7.63
CA GLU A 41 -4.17 -3.96 7.88
C GLU A 41 -4.15 -3.18 6.56
N CYS A 42 -3.25 -3.52 5.63
CA CYS A 42 -3.21 -2.90 4.30
C CYS A 42 -4.53 -3.07 3.52
N LEU A 43 -5.18 -4.24 3.63
CA LEU A 43 -6.48 -4.49 2.98
C LEU A 43 -7.61 -3.63 3.59
N ALA A 44 -7.50 -3.28 4.87
CA ALA A 44 -8.44 -2.39 5.55
C ALA A 44 -8.20 -0.90 5.23
N VAL A 45 -7.04 -0.54 4.64
CA VAL A 45 -6.72 0.84 4.27
C VAL A 45 -7.62 1.32 3.12
N PRO A 46 -8.35 2.44 3.33
CA PRO A 46 -9.11 3.10 2.27
C PRO A 46 -8.22 3.52 1.08
N PRO A 47 -8.68 3.37 -0.18
CA PRO A 47 -7.87 3.65 -1.37
C PRO A 47 -7.17 5.02 -1.39
N HIS A 48 -7.85 6.07 -0.93
CA HIS A 48 -7.31 7.43 -0.89
C HIS A 48 -6.16 7.64 0.10
N LEU A 49 -5.97 6.75 1.09
CA LEU A 49 -4.85 6.81 2.04
C LEU A 49 -3.64 5.98 1.61
N ARG A 50 -3.79 5.12 0.59
CA ARG A 50 -2.73 4.19 0.17
C ARG A 50 -1.51 4.92 -0.36
N ALA A 51 -1.71 6.02 -1.09
CA ALA A 51 -0.62 6.81 -1.66
C ALA A 51 0.33 7.35 -0.59
N GLY A 52 -0.22 7.97 0.47
CA GLY A 52 0.58 8.48 1.57
C GLY A 52 1.30 7.37 2.35
N LEU A 53 0.65 6.21 2.54
CA LEU A 53 1.30 5.08 3.21
C LEU A 53 2.42 4.46 2.37
N ILE A 54 2.24 4.32 1.05
CA ILE A 54 3.30 3.84 0.16
C ILE A 54 4.50 4.76 0.23
N GLN A 55 4.29 6.07 0.08
CA GLN A 55 5.37 7.05 0.17
C GLN A 55 6.11 6.93 1.52
N HIS A 56 5.38 6.83 2.63
CA HIS A 56 5.99 6.64 3.94
C HIS A 56 6.84 5.37 4.03
N PHE A 57 6.34 4.24 3.51
CA PHE A 57 7.09 2.99 3.49
C PHE A 57 8.33 3.05 2.60
N GLU A 58 8.24 3.68 1.42
CA GLU A 58 9.36 3.83 0.49
C GLU A 58 10.45 4.75 1.04
N GLU A 59 10.09 5.85 1.71
CA GLU A 59 11.03 6.76 2.33
C GLU A 59 11.69 6.17 3.59
N SER A 60 10.93 5.41 4.38
CA SER A 60 11.42 4.83 5.64
C SER A 60 12.21 3.54 5.45
N TYR A 61 11.94 2.78 4.39
CA TYR A 61 12.49 1.45 4.14
C TYR A 61 12.95 1.30 2.67
N PRO A 62 14.12 1.88 2.30
CA PRO A 62 14.64 1.84 0.94
C PRO A 62 14.97 0.43 0.45
#